data_AF-A0A9W6Z9C4-F1
#
_entry.id   AF-A0A9W6Z9C4-F1
#
_cell.length_a   1.000
_cell.length_b   1.000
_cell.length_c   1.000
_cell.angle_alpha   90.00
_cell.angle_beta   90.00
_cell.angle_gamma   90.00
#
_symmetry.space_group_name_H-M   'P 1'
#
loop_
_entity.id
_entity.type
_entity.pdbx_description
1 polymer ?
#
loop_
_entity_poly.entity_id
_entity_poly.type
_entity_poly.pdbx_seq_one_letter_code
_entity_poly.pdbx_strand_id
1 'polypeptide(L)'
;MKSLFTTEGNGIGMEFMRMTIGQSDLTPDGRWSFDENGGQPDSDLLNWSLTEPGERMLKWVLRMFNVSPDVLLLGSQWSPPGWMKQNNNLRWEYVDSYVQYFVNFLQAYKNAGVELDAITLQNEPLHSAPVEGEAWTMYMDSMYAAILSNATSEAISKEGLSTEIWAYDHNTDKPEYPQYVLDNSPSVETVAWHCYGGGFSPLKDFAAANPGCKQYMTECWLHDTTGEGFFDLPQFIMRPIQNGASGSMAWTLGGSVDLDVSYPGGCEQCTGIVQVDQKVGAYELTFDYFTLGQFSKYVRKGARYLHIDGDYLWDDGSGVESAGFVNTDGSTVVV
;
A
#
# COMPACT_ATOMS: atom_id res chain seq x y z
N MET A 1 12.68 13.19 4.74
CA MET A 1 11.35 13.76 5.02
C MET A 1 11.04 14.98 4.17
N LYS A 2 11.67 16.15 4.36
CA LYS A 2 11.35 17.34 3.52
C LYS A 2 11.45 17.08 2.02
N SER A 3 12.52 16.43 1.56
CA SER A 3 12.67 16.05 0.15
C SER A 3 11.54 15.13 -0.35
N LEU A 4 11.01 14.26 0.51
CA LEU A 4 9.96 13.32 0.13
C LEU A 4 8.58 14.00 0.04
N PHE A 5 8.25 14.88 0.99
CA PHE A 5 6.87 15.30 1.22
C PHE A 5 6.58 16.78 0.95
N THR A 6 7.61 17.60 0.73
CA THR A 6 7.43 19.01 0.33
C THR A 6 7.67 19.19 -1.16
N THR A 7 7.08 20.23 -1.75
CA THR A 7 7.37 20.66 -3.13
C THR A 7 8.47 21.73 -3.19
N GLU A 8 9.01 22.16 -2.05
CA GLU A 8 10.07 23.16 -1.96
C GLU A 8 11.42 22.62 -2.46
N GLY A 9 12.16 23.43 -3.21
CA GLY A 9 13.49 23.08 -3.72
C GLY A 9 13.49 21.74 -4.46
N ASN A 10 14.31 20.79 -4.00
CA ASN A 10 14.46 19.46 -4.58
C ASN A 10 13.41 18.45 -4.07
N GLY A 11 12.41 18.89 -3.32
CA GLY A 11 11.36 18.00 -2.82
C GLY A 11 10.38 17.56 -3.90
N ILE A 12 9.86 16.33 -3.79
CA ILE A 12 8.93 15.73 -4.76
C ILE A 12 7.47 15.76 -4.31
N GLY A 13 7.19 16.08 -3.05
CA GLY A 13 5.83 16.35 -2.59
C GLY A 13 4.87 15.15 -2.66
N MET A 14 5.30 13.95 -2.28
CA MET A 14 4.43 12.78 -2.21
C MET A 14 3.23 13.01 -1.27
N GLU A 15 2.05 12.54 -1.67
CA GLU A 15 0.79 12.73 -0.94
C GLU A 15 0.04 11.42 -0.68
N PHE A 16 0.62 10.28 -1.06
CA PHE A 16 0.07 8.94 -0.83
C PHE A 16 1.17 8.02 -0.30
N MET A 17 0.93 7.41 0.86
CA MET A 17 1.87 6.54 1.54
C MET A 17 1.17 5.31 2.10
N ARG A 18 1.92 4.21 2.16
CA ARG A 18 1.50 2.92 2.70
C ARG A 18 2.46 2.51 3.81
N MET A 19 1.90 1.88 4.83
CA MET A 19 2.64 1.29 5.93
C MET A 19 2.10 -0.10 6.26
N THR A 20 2.92 -0.88 6.96
CA THR A 20 2.58 -2.24 7.34
C THR A 20 1.95 -2.26 8.73
N ILE A 21 0.91 -3.08 8.90
CA ILE A 21 0.24 -3.34 10.19
C ILE A 21 0.82 -4.65 10.73
N GLY A 22 1.91 -4.52 11.49
CA GLY A 22 2.76 -5.64 11.88
C GLY A 22 3.95 -5.77 10.92
N GLN A 23 4.43 -7.00 10.75
CA GLN A 23 5.54 -7.31 9.84
C GLN A 23 5.17 -7.19 8.34
N SER A 24 6.21 -7.18 7.50
CA SER A 24 6.21 -7.53 6.08
C SER A 24 7.50 -8.30 5.75
N ASP A 25 7.73 -8.61 4.47
CA ASP A 25 8.97 -9.18 3.97
C ASP A 25 10.19 -8.25 4.10
N LEU A 26 9.97 -6.92 4.17
CA LEU A 26 11.00 -5.91 4.42
C LEU A 26 11.16 -5.56 5.91
N THR A 27 10.82 -6.51 6.78
CA THR A 27 10.97 -6.37 8.24
C THR A 27 12.22 -7.15 8.71
N PRO A 28 13.29 -6.48 9.17
CA PRO A 28 14.54 -7.16 9.52
C PRO A 28 14.44 -7.97 10.82
N ASP A 29 13.47 -7.66 11.68
CA ASP A 29 13.28 -8.32 12.99
C ASP A 29 12.57 -9.69 12.88
N GLY A 30 12.25 -10.12 11.66
CA GLY A 30 11.56 -11.37 11.38
C GLY A 30 10.07 -11.37 11.69
N ARG A 31 9.55 -12.56 12.02
CA ARG A 31 8.11 -12.80 12.14
C ARG A 31 7.58 -12.30 13.47
N TRP A 32 6.72 -11.30 13.42
CA TRP A 32 6.01 -10.78 14.58
C TRP A 32 4.67 -10.14 14.19
N SER A 33 3.83 -9.93 15.20
CA SER A 33 2.62 -9.13 15.14
C SER A 33 2.48 -8.35 16.46
N PHE A 34 1.41 -7.57 16.60
CA PHE A 34 1.14 -6.81 17.83
C PHE A 34 0.64 -7.66 19.00
N ASP A 35 0.40 -8.96 18.80
CA ASP A 35 -0.10 -9.84 19.87
C ASP A 35 0.29 -11.32 19.68
N GLU A 36 1.58 -11.63 19.70
CA GLU A 36 2.02 -13.03 19.55
C GLU A 36 1.75 -13.89 20.78
N ASN A 37 1.68 -13.30 21.99
CA ASN A 37 1.42 -13.98 23.26
C ASN A 37 2.15 -15.33 23.45
N GLY A 38 3.43 -15.40 23.04
CA GLY A 38 4.22 -16.64 23.10
C GLY A 38 3.63 -17.82 22.31
N GLY A 39 2.83 -17.52 21.28
CA GLY A 39 2.08 -18.48 20.47
C GLY A 39 0.80 -19.01 21.11
N GLN A 40 0.40 -18.52 22.28
CA GLN A 40 -0.84 -18.92 22.94
C GLN A 40 -2.00 -18.01 22.51
N PRO A 41 -3.23 -18.55 22.35
CA PRO A 41 -4.39 -17.72 22.06
C PRO A 41 -4.61 -16.61 23.12
N ASP A 42 -4.84 -15.39 22.65
CA ASP A 42 -5.24 -14.24 23.46
C ASP A 42 -6.51 -13.62 22.87
N SER A 43 -7.63 -14.34 22.98
CA SER A 43 -8.88 -13.94 22.31
C SER A 43 -9.39 -12.55 22.72
N ASP A 44 -9.03 -12.08 23.91
CA ASP A 44 -9.39 -10.77 24.46
C ASP A 44 -8.33 -9.69 24.18
N LEU A 45 -7.23 -10.04 23.49
CA LEU A 45 -6.10 -9.16 23.14
C LEU A 45 -5.49 -8.44 24.35
N LEU A 46 -5.39 -9.11 25.50
CA LEU A 46 -4.90 -8.51 26.75
C LEU A 46 -3.41 -8.13 26.69
N ASN A 47 -2.64 -8.82 25.86
CA ASN A 47 -1.20 -8.58 25.66
C ASN A 47 -0.90 -7.79 24.38
N TRP A 48 -1.92 -7.30 23.69
CA TRP A 48 -1.75 -6.50 22.48
C TRP A 48 -0.97 -5.22 22.77
N SER A 49 0.04 -4.95 21.96
CA SER A 49 0.79 -3.69 21.97
C SER A 49 1.46 -3.44 20.63
N LEU A 50 1.85 -2.20 20.35
CA LEU A 50 2.62 -1.90 19.13
C LEU A 50 3.98 -2.62 19.09
N THR A 51 4.48 -3.16 20.21
CA THR A 51 5.83 -3.70 20.36
C THR A 51 6.92 -2.68 19.96
N GLU A 52 8.19 -3.01 20.15
CA GLU A 52 9.27 -2.08 19.78
C GLU A 52 9.30 -1.76 18.26
N PRO A 53 9.18 -2.74 17.34
CA PRO A 53 9.12 -2.45 15.90
C PRO A 53 7.97 -1.54 15.48
N GLY A 54 6.76 -1.76 15.99
CA GLY A 54 5.61 -0.90 15.67
C GLY A 54 5.73 0.51 16.22
N GLU A 55 6.31 0.69 17.41
CA GLU A 55 6.63 2.02 17.92
C GLU A 55 7.66 2.75 17.06
N ARG A 56 8.64 2.03 16.48
CA ARG A 56 9.60 2.64 15.54
C ARG A 56 8.92 3.09 14.25
N MET A 57 7.98 2.30 13.71
CA MET A 57 7.17 2.69 12.56
C MET A 57 6.35 3.94 12.86
N LEU A 58 5.63 3.96 14.00
CA LEU A 58 4.84 5.12 14.43
C LEU A 58 5.71 6.39 14.55
N LYS A 59 6.93 6.29 15.08
CA LYS A 59 7.87 7.44 15.15
C LYS A 59 8.22 7.97 13.76
N TRP A 60 8.36 7.12 12.75
CA TRP A 60 8.60 7.56 11.38
C TRP A 60 7.36 8.20 10.74
N VAL A 61 6.18 7.65 10.98
CA VAL A 61 4.90 8.24 10.52
C VAL A 61 4.69 9.63 11.16
N LEU A 62 4.94 9.78 12.46
CA LEU A 62 4.87 11.09 13.13
C LEU A 62 5.86 12.11 12.53
N ARG A 63 7.07 11.68 12.15
CA ARG A 63 8.04 12.55 11.45
C ARG A 63 7.54 12.99 10.08
N MET A 64 6.83 12.11 9.37
CA MET A 64 6.18 12.45 8.10
C MET A 64 5.05 13.45 8.31
N PHE A 65 4.13 13.18 9.25
CA PHE A 65 2.98 14.04 9.55
C PHE A 65 3.40 15.44 10.02
N ASN A 66 4.52 15.57 10.74
CA ASN A 66 5.09 16.88 11.10
C ASN A 66 5.54 17.72 9.88
N VAL A 67 5.73 17.09 8.71
CA VAL A 67 6.13 17.77 7.46
C VAL A 67 4.94 17.90 6.51
N SER A 68 4.10 16.87 6.40
CA SER A 68 2.93 16.83 5.54
C SER A 68 1.80 16.07 6.26
N PRO A 69 0.91 16.77 6.97
CA PRO A 69 -0.18 16.14 7.73
C PRO A 69 -1.33 15.63 6.85
N ASP A 70 -1.41 16.07 5.59
CA ASP A 70 -2.53 15.77 4.67
C ASP A 70 -2.25 14.56 3.75
N VAL A 71 -1.16 13.82 3.99
CA VAL A 71 -0.81 12.60 3.26
C VAL A 71 -1.92 11.57 3.43
N LEU A 72 -2.41 11.03 2.31
CA LEU A 72 -3.29 9.87 2.31
C LEU A 72 -2.49 8.66 2.85
N LEU A 73 -2.83 8.17 4.03
CA LEU A 73 -2.11 7.09 4.71
C LEU A 73 -2.93 5.78 4.69
N LEU A 74 -2.39 4.79 3.99
CA LEU A 74 -2.90 3.42 3.93
C LEU A 74 -2.12 2.50 4.88
N GLY A 75 -2.81 1.69 5.68
CA GLY A 75 -2.22 0.55 6.38
C GLY A 75 -2.60 -0.78 5.72
N SER A 76 -1.68 -1.72 5.60
CA SER A 76 -1.99 -3.09 5.15
C SER A 76 -1.38 -4.14 6.07
N GLN A 77 -2.11 -5.20 6.37
CA GLN A 77 -1.61 -6.31 7.19
C GLN A 77 -1.10 -7.45 6.31
N TRP A 78 0.13 -7.91 6.53
CA TRP A 78 0.62 -9.14 5.89
C TRP A 78 0.09 -10.39 6.57
N SER A 79 -0.07 -10.36 7.89
CA SER A 79 -0.63 -11.47 8.64
C SER A 79 -1.13 -11.03 10.02
N PRO A 80 -2.21 -11.65 10.53
CA PRO A 80 -2.55 -11.59 11.94
C PRO A 80 -1.56 -12.39 12.81
N PRO A 81 -1.71 -12.34 14.15
CA PRO A 81 -0.98 -13.22 15.05
C PRO A 81 -1.03 -14.70 14.65
N GLY A 82 0.07 -15.41 14.89
CA GLY A 82 0.19 -16.82 14.48
C GLY A 82 -0.91 -17.72 15.06
N TRP A 83 -1.32 -17.47 16.31
CA TRP A 83 -2.35 -18.24 17.01
C TRP A 83 -3.76 -18.06 16.44
N MET A 84 -4.02 -16.99 15.66
CA MET A 84 -5.31 -16.77 14.99
C MET A 84 -5.50 -17.67 13.75
N LYS A 85 -4.43 -18.32 13.27
CA LYS A 85 -4.43 -19.03 11.99
C LYS A 85 -4.28 -20.54 12.14
N GLN A 86 -4.80 -21.26 11.15
CA GLN A 86 -4.48 -22.67 10.91
C GLN A 86 -4.35 -22.90 9.41
N ASN A 87 -3.28 -23.57 8.98
CA ASN A 87 -2.99 -23.83 7.56
C ASN A 87 -3.07 -22.56 6.69
N ASN A 88 -2.49 -21.46 7.17
CA ASN A 88 -2.50 -20.14 6.52
C ASN A 88 -3.87 -19.46 6.34
N ASN A 89 -4.91 -19.95 7.02
CA ASN A 89 -6.26 -19.38 7.01
C ASN A 89 -6.63 -18.84 8.39
N LEU A 90 -7.43 -17.77 8.44
CA LEU A 90 -8.02 -17.29 9.69
C LEU A 90 -8.96 -18.35 10.26
N ARG A 91 -8.86 -18.62 11.57
CA ARG A 91 -9.83 -19.49 12.26
C ARG A 91 -11.06 -18.67 12.64
N TRP A 92 -12.24 -19.22 12.35
CA TRP A 92 -13.52 -18.52 12.52
C TRP A 92 -13.82 -18.09 13.95
N GLU A 93 -13.33 -18.86 14.92
CA GLU A 93 -13.44 -18.54 16.35
C GLU A 93 -12.66 -17.29 16.79
N TYR A 94 -11.77 -16.76 15.94
CA TYR A 94 -10.97 -15.57 16.22
C TYR A 94 -11.34 -14.37 15.35
N VAL A 95 -12.47 -14.41 14.65
CA VAL A 95 -12.96 -13.27 13.84
C VAL A 95 -13.11 -12.01 14.69
N ASP A 96 -13.70 -12.12 15.89
CA ASP A 96 -13.88 -10.97 16.78
C ASP A 96 -12.53 -10.40 17.24
N SER A 97 -11.59 -11.26 17.61
CA SER A 97 -10.22 -10.86 17.98
C SER A 97 -9.48 -10.22 16.80
N TYR A 98 -9.67 -10.73 15.59
CA TYR A 98 -9.07 -10.18 14.37
C TYR A 98 -9.61 -8.77 14.06
N VAL A 99 -10.91 -8.56 14.19
CA VAL A 99 -11.53 -7.23 14.05
C VAL A 99 -11.00 -6.26 15.11
N GLN A 100 -10.98 -6.70 16.37
CA GLN A 100 -10.50 -5.86 17.48
C GLN A 100 -9.00 -5.53 17.36
N TYR A 101 -8.20 -6.40 16.72
CA TYR A 101 -6.79 -6.15 16.45
C TYR A 101 -6.58 -4.88 15.61
N PHE A 102 -7.40 -4.68 14.56
CA PHE A 102 -7.35 -3.45 13.77
C PHE A 102 -7.84 -2.23 14.55
N VAL A 103 -8.92 -2.39 15.33
CA VAL A 103 -9.44 -1.30 16.18
C VAL A 103 -8.37 -0.83 17.18
N ASN A 104 -7.70 -1.75 17.87
CA ASN A 104 -6.63 -1.43 18.81
C ASN A 104 -5.48 -0.68 18.12
N PHE A 105 -5.09 -1.13 16.92
CA PHE A 105 -4.07 -0.48 16.10
C PHE A 105 -4.45 0.95 15.73
N LEU A 106 -5.66 1.16 15.20
CA LEU A 106 -6.15 2.48 14.80
C LEU A 106 -6.29 3.43 16.00
N GLN A 107 -6.76 2.93 17.15
CA GLN A 107 -6.80 3.69 18.39
C GLN A 107 -5.41 4.08 18.88
N ALA A 108 -4.42 3.19 18.79
CA ALA A 108 -3.05 3.49 19.18
C ALA A 108 -2.44 4.61 18.32
N TYR A 109 -2.66 4.57 17.01
CA TYR A 109 -2.22 5.64 16.09
C TYR A 109 -2.97 6.95 16.36
N LYS A 110 -4.29 6.91 16.52
CA LYS A 110 -5.11 8.09 16.84
C LYS A 110 -4.69 8.75 18.15
N ASN A 111 -4.41 7.96 19.19
CA ASN A 111 -3.90 8.45 20.47
C ASN A 111 -2.53 9.11 20.37
N ALA A 112 -1.73 8.75 19.36
CA ALA A 112 -0.47 9.39 19.04
C ALA A 112 -0.62 10.63 18.14
N GLY A 113 -1.83 10.95 17.69
CA GLY A 113 -2.12 12.09 16.81
C GLY A 113 -2.03 11.78 15.32
N VAL A 114 -2.09 10.50 14.93
CA VAL A 114 -2.11 10.06 13.53
C VAL A 114 -3.41 9.33 13.26
N GLU A 115 -4.17 9.77 12.27
CA GLU A 115 -5.33 9.03 11.76
C GLU A 115 -4.96 8.42 10.41
N LEU A 116 -5.26 7.14 10.23
CA LEU A 116 -5.14 6.49 8.93
C LEU A 116 -6.41 6.75 8.14
N ASP A 117 -6.28 7.14 6.88
CA ASP A 117 -7.41 7.31 5.99
C ASP A 117 -8.03 5.95 5.63
N ALA A 118 -7.20 4.92 5.44
CA ALA A 118 -7.65 3.61 5.02
C ALA A 118 -6.79 2.47 5.55
N ILE A 119 -7.40 1.28 5.59
CA ILE A 119 -6.69 0.01 5.72
C ILE A 119 -7.16 -1.02 4.69
N THR A 120 -6.27 -1.93 4.31
CA THR A 120 -6.63 -3.22 3.71
C THR A 120 -6.45 -4.30 4.77
N LEU A 121 -7.38 -5.26 4.82
CA LEU A 121 -7.35 -6.29 5.87
C LEU A 121 -6.24 -7.32 5.65
N GLN A 122 -5.81 -7.50 4.39
CA GLN A 122 -4.78 -8.47 4.05
C GLN A 122 -4.04 -7.98 2.80
N ASN A 123 -2.72 -7.93 2.87
CA ASN A 123 -1.83 -7.79 1.72
C ASN A 123 -1.89 -9.09 0.90
N GLU A 124 -2.11 -8.96 -0.41
CA GLU A 124 -2.10 -10.08 -1.35
C GLU A 124 -2.87 -11.33 -0.87
N PRO A 125 -4.19 -11.22 -0.59
CA PRO A 125 -4.97 -12.28 0.04
C PRO A 125 -5.05 -13.61 -0.72
N LEU A 126 -4.67 -13.62 -2.01
CA LEU A 126 -4.58 -14.83 -2.82
C LEU A 126 -3.15 -15.39 -2.93
N HIS A 127 -2.16 -14.68 -2.39
CA HIS A 127 -0.79 -15.16 -2.28
C HIS A 127 -0.63 -15.96 -0.97
N SER A 128 -0.67 -17.27 -1.10
CA SER A 128 -0.48 -18.20 0.02
C SER A 128 0.76 -19.06 -0.20
N ALA A 129 1.93 -18.48 0.05
CA ALA A 129 3.19 -19.20 0.12
C ALA A 129 3.61 -19.38 1.59
N PRO A 130 3.30 -20.53 2.24
CA PRO A 130 3.81 -20.84 3.57
C PRO A 130 5.23 -21.39 3.44
N VAL A 131 6.15 -20.62 2.86
CA VAL A 131 7.54 -21.06 2.74
C VAL A 131 8.23 -20.83 4.08
N GLU A 132 8.91 -21.86 4.56
CA GLU A 132 9.74 -21.77 5.75
C GLU A 132 10.84 -20.75 5.50
N GLY A 133 10.84 -19.68 6.29
CA GLY A 133 11.79 -18.58 6.12
C GLY A 133 11.22 -17.33 5.47
N GLU A 134 9.99 -17.26 4.97
CA GLU A 134 9.40 -16.01 4.42
C GLU A 134 8.60 -15.21 5.46
N ALA A 135 8.14 -13.99 5.17
CA ALA A 135 7.20 -13.28 6.03
C ALA A 135 5.89 -14.07 6.23
N TRP A 136 5.17 -13.84 7.32
CA TRP A 136 3.85 -14.46 7.46
C TRP A 136 2.84 -13.80 6.54
N THR A 137 2.08 -14.63 5.84
CA THR A 137 0.94 -14.24 5.00
C THR A 137 -0.37 -14.83 5.56
N MET A 138 -1.50 -14.54 4.94
CA MET A 138 -2.74 -15.26 5.19
C MET A 138 -3.58 -15.30 3.91
N TYR A 139 -4.08 -16.50 3.58
CA TYR A 139 -5.10 -16.62 2.54
C TYR A 139 -6.43 -16.08 3.04
N MET A 140 -7.08 -15.25 2.24
CA MET A 140 -8.43 -14.76 2.49
C MET A 140 -9.20 -14.73 1.19
N ASP A 141 -10.23 -15.58 1.03
CA ASP A 141 -11.10 -15.48 -0.13
C ASP A 141 -12.04 -14.26 -0.05
N SER A 142 -12.69 -13.91 -1.16
CA SER A 142 -13.53 -12.72 -1.25
C SER A 142 -14.78 -12.75 -0.36
N MET A 143 -15.29 -13.94 -0.02
CA MET A 143 -16.42 -14.08 0.89
C MET A 143 -16.00 -13.76 2.32
N TYR A 144 -14.86 -14.31 2.76
CA TYR A 144 -14.27 -14.00 4.05
C TYR A 144 -13.91 -12.51 4.14
N ALA A 145 -13.32 -11.94 3.09
CA ALA A 145 -13.00 -10.51 3.03
C ALA A 145 -14.25 -9.64 3.16
N ALA A 146 -15.36 -9.95 2.47
CA ALA A 146 -16.60 -9.17 2.59
C ALA A 146 -17.18 -9.21 4.02
N ILE A 147 -17.17 -10.39 4.66
CA ILE A 147 -17.64 -10.55 6.05
C ILE A 147 -16.78 -9.72 7.01
N LEU A 148 -15.45 -9.83 6.89
CA LEU A 148 -14.50 -9.13 7.75
C LEU A 148 -14.52 -7.62 7.50
N SER A 149 -14.67 -7.16 6.25
CA SER A 149 -14.82 -5.74 5.91
C SER A 149 -16.04 -5.12 6.57
N ASN A 150 -17.19 -5.81 6.56
CA ASN A 150 -18.40 -5.35 7.25
C ASN A 150 -18.18 -5.27 8.76
N ALA A 151 -17.69 -6.36 9.37
CA ALA A 151 -17.47 -6.41 10.82
C ALA A 151 -16.45 -5.36 11.29
N THR A 152 -15.36 -5.16 10.53
CA THR A 152 -14.32 -4.18 10.84
C THR A 152 -14.83 -2.76 10.66
N SER A 153 -15.58 -2.47 9.59
CA SER A 153 -16.19 -1.14 9.38
C SER A 153 -17.16 -0.77 10.49
N GLU A 154 -17.98 -1.71 10.96
CA GLU A 154 -18.89 -1.51 12.09
C GLU A 154 -18.11 -1.22 13.39
N ALA A 155 -17.06 -2.00 13.67
CA ALA A 155 -16.24 -1.81 14.87
C ALA A 155 -15.49 -0.48 14.87
N ILE A 156 -14.90 -0.07 13.73
CA ILE A 156 -14.27 1.25 13.54
C ILE A 156 -15.29 2.36 13.83
N SER A 157 -16.48 2.28 13.26
CA SER A 157 -17.53 3.29 13.45
C SER A 157 -18.00 3.39 14.90
N LYS A 158 -18.12 2.25 15.59
CA LYS A 158 -18.52 2.19 17.01
C LYS A 158 -17.54 2.89 17.93
N GLU A 159 -16.25 2.88 17.59
CA GLU A 159 -15.19 3.57 18.33
C GLU A 159 -15.00 5.04 17.92
N GLY A 160 -15.86 5.57 17.03
CA GLY A 160 -15.75 6.95 16.54
C GLY A 160 -14.49 7.20 15.71
N LEU A 161 -14.02 6.17 15.01
CA LEU A 161 -12.94 6.24 14.02
C LEU A 161 -13.56 6.42 12.62
N SER A 162 -12.78 6.95 11.68
CA SER A 162 -13.23 7.25 10.31
C SER A 162 -12.43 6.52 9.23
N THR A 163 -11.54 5.61 9.60
CA THR A 163 -10.70 4.86 8.67
C THR A 163 -11.56 3.98 7.75
N GLU A 164 -11.36 4.11 6.45
CA GLU A 164 -12.05 3.30 5.44
C GLU A 164 -11.44 1.90 5.32
N ILE A 165 -12.24 0.93 4.88
CA ILE A 165 -11.73 -0.36 4.41
C ILE A 165 -11.63 -0.32 2.90
N TRP A 166 -10.45 -0.64 2.36
CA TRP A 166 -10.24 -0.83 0.92
C TRP A 166 -10.20 -2.32 0.59
N ALA A 167 -10.88 -2.71 -0.49
CA ALA A 167 -10.92 -4.11 -0.92
C ALA A 167 -9.64 -4.54 -1.63
N TYR A 168 -9.37 -5.84 -1.54
CA TYR A 168 -8.44 -6.63 -2.35
C TYR A 168 -6.94 -6.49 -2.06
N ASP A 169 -6.26 -5.42 -2.46
CA ASP A 169 -4.80 -5.24 -2.24
C ASP A 169 -3.95 -6.33 -2.90
N HIS A 170 -4.22 -6.63 -4.19
CA HIS A 170 -3.50 -7.64 -4.96
C HIS A 170 -3.61 -7.41 -6.47
N ASN A 171 -3.09 -8.34 -7.27
CA ASN A 171 -2.88 -8.18 -8.71
C ASN A 171 -4.17 -8.00 -9.52
N THR A 172 -4.11 -7.20 -10.57
CA THR A 172 -5.25 -6.88 -11.45
C THR A 172 -5.86 -8.07 -12.21
N ASP A 173 -5.30 -9.27 -12.07
CA ASP A 173 -5.67 -10.49 -12.78
C ASP A 173 -6.90 -11.22 -12.20
N LYS A 174 -7.41 -10.79 -11.04
CA LYS A 174 -8.63 -11.31 -10.39
C LYS A 174 -9.65 -10.23 -10.04
N PRO A 175 -10.16 -9.47 -11.03
CA PRO A 175 -11.13 -8.40 -10.77
C PRO A 175 -12.44 -8.89 -10.14
N GLU A 176 -12.77 -10.19 -10.29
CA GLU A 176 -13.92 -10.80 -9.64
C GLU A 176 -13.84 -10.77 -8.10
N TYR A 177 -12.63 -10.71 -7.51
CA TYR A 177 -12.44 -10.67 -6.06
C TYR A 177 -12.96 -9.35 -5.46
N PRO A 178 -12.42 -8.17 -5.82
CA PRO A 178 -12.93 -6.91 -5.29
C PRO A 178 -14.37 -6.66 -5.69
N GLN A 179 -14.82 -7.10 -6.88
CA GLN A 179 -16.23 -6.99 -7.25
C GLN A 179 -17.13 -7.68 -6.23
N TYR A 180 -16.79 -8.92 -5.83
CA TYR A 180 -17.57 -9.65 -4.83
C TYR A 180 -17.60 -8.90 -3.49
N VAL A 181 -16.48 -8.31 -3.07
CA VAL A 181 -16.42 -7.53 -1.83
C VAL A 181 -17.31 -6.29 -1.91
N LEU A 182 -17.25 -5.52 -3.00
CA LEU A 182 -18.13 -4.36 -3.21
C LEU A 182 -19.61 -4.75 -3.18
N ASP A 183 -19.97 -5.84 -3.85
CA ASP A 183 -21.36 -6.32 -3.93
C ASP A 183 -21.91 -6.79 -2.56
N ASN A 184 -21.03 -7.19 -1.63
CA ASN A 184 -21.41 -7.82 -0.36
C ASN A 184 -20.92 -7.05 0.89
N SER A 185 -20.26 -5.89 0.73
CA SER A 185 -19.82 -5.02 1.82
C SER A 185 -20.12 -3.55 1.51
N PRO A 186 -21.34 -3.07 1.83
CA PRO A 186 -21.81 -1.75 1.41
C PRO A 186 -21.01 -0.55 1.92
N SER A 187 -20.15 -0.72 2.92
CA SER A 187 -19.26 0.34 3.42
C SER A 187 -17.96 0.46 2.62
N VAL A 188 -17.66 -0.49 1.74
CA VAL A 188 -16.45 -0.50 0.93
C VAL A 188 -16.73 0.15 -0.42
N GLU A 189 -16.06 1.26 -0.70
CA GLU A 189 -16.22 2.05 -1.93
C GLU A 189 -14.89 2.24 -2.70
N THR A 190 -13.82 1.59 -2.24
CA THR A 190 -12.47 1.74 -2.79
C THR A 190 -11.78 0.38 -2.94
N VAL A 191 -11.04 0.20 -4.04
CA VAL A 191 -10.27 -1.01 -4.35
C VAL A 191 -8.78 -0.69 -4.46
N ALA A 192 -7.96 -1.55 -3.87
CA ALA A 192 -6.51 -1.54 -3.94
C ALA A 192 -6.01 -2.61 -4.92
N TRP A 193 -5.01 -2.26 -5.73
CA TRP A 193 -4.44 -3.10 -6.79
C TRP A 193 -2.92 -3.15 -6.74
N HIS A 194 -2.34 -4.27 -7.16
CA HIS A 194 -0.91 -4.46 -7.43
C HIS A 194 -0.66 -4.71 -8.92
N CYS A 195 0.57 -4.51 -9.40
CA CYS A 195 0.92 -4.62 -10.83
C CYS A 195 1.80 -5.83 -11.21
N TYR A 196 1.91 -6.85 -10.36
CA TYR A 196 2.73 -8.03 -10.66
C TYR A 196 2.07 -9.01 -11.65
N GLY A 197 0.76 -8.87 -11.89
CA GLY A 197 0.01 -9.68 -12.84
C GLY A 197 -1.23 -8.99 -13.39
N GLY A 198 -1.69 -9.40 -14.58
CA GLY A 198 -2.95 -8.97 -15.20
C GLY A 198 -2.87 -7.76 -16.15
N GLY A 199 -1.84 -6.91 -16.02
CA GLY A 199 -1.69 -5.68 -16.80
C GLY A 199 -2.64 -4.55 -16.34
N PHE A 200 -2.78 -3.46 -17.09
CA PHE A 200 -3.53 -2.29 -16.60
C PHE A 200 -4.96 -2.15 -17.18
N SER A 201 -5.30 -2.89 -18.24
CA SER A 201 -6.65 -2.83 -18.83
C SER A 201 -7.78 -3.26 -17.88
N PRO A 202 -7.59 -4.21 -16.93
CA PRO A 202 -8.66 -4.55 -15.98
C PRO A 202 -9.14 -3.37 -15.14
N LEU A 203 -8.27 -2.39 -14.80
CA LEU A 203 -8.69 -1.20 -14.04
C LEU A 203 -9.72 -0.38 -14.83
N LYS A 204 -9.56 -0.28 -16.15
CA LYS A 204 -10.45 0.49 -17.03
C LYS A 204 -11.83 -0.16 -17.10
N ASP A 205 -11.85 -1.47 -17.31
CA ASP A 205 -13.10 -2.23 -17.35
C ASP A 205 -13.82 -2.18 -15.99
N PHE A 206 -13.06 -2.28 -14.90
CA PHE A 206 -13.58 -2.17 -13.54
C PHE A 206 -14.14 -0.77 -13.22
N ALA A 207 -13.45 0.30 -13.64
CA ALA A 207 -13.93 1.68 -13.50
C ALA A 207 -15.25 1.90 -14.25
N ALA A 208 -15.36 1.33 -15.47
CA ALA A 208 -16.56 1.45 -16.29
C ALA A 208 -17.75 0.69 -15.68
N ALA A 209 -17.49 -0.49 -15.07
CA ALA A 209 -18.51 -1.30 -14.42
C ALA A 209 -18.96 -0.73 -13.05
N ASN A 210 -18.07 -0.03 -12.34
CA ASN A 210 -18.30 0.46 -10.97
C ASN A 210 -18.13 1.99 -10.88
N PRO A 211 -19.02 2.78 -11.51
CA PRO A 211 -18.91 4.24 -11.49
C PRO A 211 -19.00 4.76 -10.05
N GLY A 212 -17.97 5.50 -9.63
CA GLY A 212 -17.86 6.07 -8.28
C GLY A 212 -16.95 5.28 -7.33
N CYS A 213 -16.62 4.03 -7.66
CA CYS A 213 -15.60 3.28 -6.92
C CYS A 213 -14.22 3.90 -7.18
N LYS A 214 -13.49 4.24 -6.13
CA LYS A 214 -12.09 4.67 -6.27
C LYS A 214 -11.21 3.44 -6.46
N GLN A 215 -10.13 3.61 -7.21
CA GLN A 215 -9.12 2.57 -7.42
C GLN A 215 -7.75 3.15 -7.11
N TYR A 216 -6.91 2.43 -6.38
CA TYR A 216 -5.53 2.84 -6.11
C TYR A 216 -4.58 1.70 -6.47
N MET A 217 -3.48 2.02 -7.15
CA MET A 217 -2.36 1.11 -7.29
C MET A 217 -1.50 1.24 -6.01
N THR A 218 -1.61 0.26 -5.12
CA THR A 218 -1.07 0.30 -3.75
C THR A 218 0.29 -0.38 -3.61
N GLU A 219 0.69 -1.18 -4.60
CA GLU A 219 2.01 -1.78 -4.64
C GLU A 219 2.47 -2.09 -6.06
N CYS A 220 3.68 -1.64 -6.37
CA CYS A 220 4.40 -1.99 -7.58
C CYS A 220 5.89 -2.00 -7.26
N TRP A 221 6.55 -3.07 -7.66
CA TRP A 221 8.00 -3.15 -7.66
C TRP A 221 8.48 -3.71 -9.00
N LEU A 222 9.13 -2.87 -9.79
CA LEU A 222 9.77 -3.26 -11.04
C LEU A 222 11.19 -2.72 -10.98
N HIS A 223 12.14 -3.52 -10.46
CA HIS A 223 13.55 -3.25 -10.71
C HIS A 223 14.05 -4.14 -11.86
N ASP A 224 14.92 -3.53 -12.66
CA ASP A 224 15.42 -3.94 -13.96
C ASP A 224 16.01 -5.37 -13.98
N THR A 225 15.26 -6.34 -14.51
CA THR A 225 15.78 -7.70 -14.79
C THR A 225 16.16 -7.91 -16.25
N THR A 226 16.01 -6.90 -17.13
CA THR A 226 16.11 -7.08 -18.59
C THR A 226 16.97 -6.04 -19.33
N GLY A 227 17.45 -4.98 -18.68
CA GLY A 227 18.28 -3.94 -19.27
C GLY A 227 17.51 -2.80 -19.95
N GLU A 228 16.24 -2.58 -19.59
CA GLU A 228 15.35 -1.57 -20.19
C GLU A 228 14.78 -0.56 -19.16
N GLY A 229 15.36 -0.50 -17.96
CA GLY A 229 14.79 0.13 -16.75
C GLY A 229 14.51 1.65 -16.72
N PHE A 230 14.62 2.39 -17.83
CA PHE A 230 14.24 3.81 -17.85
C PHE A 230 12.73 4.01 -18.01
N PHE A 231 12.04 3.16 -18.77
CA PHE A 231 10.65 3.39 -19.19
C PHE A 231 9.59 2.61 -18.39
N ASP A 232 9.96 1.56 -17.66
CA ASP A 232 9.00 0.75 -16.90
C ASP A 232 8.46 1.47 -15.66
N LEU A 233 9.30 2.31 -15.06
CA LEU A 233 8.97 3.02 -13.85
C LEU A 233 7.90 4.12 -14.06
N PRO A 234 7.98 4.97 -15.10
CA PRO A 234 6.86 5.85 -15.46
C PRO A 234 5.56 5.08 -15.74
N GLN A 235 5.64 3.87 -16.32
CA GLN A 235 4.45 3.12 -16.73
C GLN A 235 3.59 2.69 -15.55
N PHE A 236 4.14 2.22 -14.43
CA PHE A 236 3.29 1.82 -13.29
C PHE A 236 2.69 3.02 -12.53
N ILE A 237 3.22 4.23 -12.73
CA ILE A 237 2.58 5.45 -12.20
C ILE A 237 1.47 5.89 -13.15
N MET A 238 1.80 6.01 -14.43
CA MET A 238 0.96 6.61 -15.46
C MET A 238 -0.20 5.69 -15.90
N ARG A 239 0.06 4.41 -16.16
CA ARG A 239 -0.94 3.51 -16.75
C ARG A 239 -2.09 3.20 -15.81
N PRO A 240 -1.92 2.99 -14.49
CA PRO A 240 -3.07 2.89 -13.60
C PRO A 240 -3.97 4.12 -13.68
N ILE A 241 -3.39 5.33 -13.70
CA ILE A 241 -4.14 6.58 -13.75
C ILE A 241 -4.90 6.71 -15.07
N GLN A 242 -4.25 6.44 -16.21
CA GLN A 242 -4.90 6.42 -17.53
C GLN A 242 -6.04 5.40 -17.62
N ASN A 243 -6.00 4.35 -16.79
CA ASN A 243 -7.02 3.31 -16.71
C ASN A 243 -7.99 3.48 -15.52
N GLY A 244 -8.05 4.66 -14.90
CA GLY A 244 -9.06 5.01 -13.90
C GLY A 244 -8.64 4.90 -12.44
N ALA A 245 -7.36 4.67 -12.15
CA ALA A 245 -6.83 4.79 -10.79
C ALA A 245 -6.77 6.26 -10.34
N SER A 246 -7.07 6.49 -9.08
CA SER A 246 -7.00 7.79 -8.39
C SER A 246 -5.61 8.09 -7.83
N GLY A 247 -4.70 7.11 -7.82
CA GLY A 247 -3.33 7.25 -7.38
C GLY A 247 -2.53 5.97 -7.61
N SER A 248 -1.21 6.11 -7.60
CA SER A 248 -0.26 5.00 -7.71
C SER A 248 0.91 5.23 -6.77
N MET A 249 1.50 4.15 -6.27
CA MET A 249 2.69 4.21 -5.44
C MET A 249 3.66 3.06 -5.71
N ALA A 250 4.94 3.31 -5.46
CA ALA A 250 5.98 2.30 -5.45
C ALA A 250 6.03 1.57 -4.11
N TRP A 251 6.61 0.37 -4.10
CA TRP A 251 6.68 -0.46 -2.90
C TRP A 251 7.60 0.14 -1.81
N THR A 252 8.91 0.18 -2.05
CA THR A 252 9.90 0.48 -1.01
C THR A 252 10.26 1.96 -0.94
N LEU A 253 10.03 2.60 0.23
CA LEU A 253 10.45 3.98 0.46
C LEU A 253 11.98 4.13 0.57
N GLY A 254 12.61 3.27 1.37
CA GLY A 254 14.03 3.36 1.72
C GLY A 254 14.67 1.98 1.79
N GLY A 255 15.77 1.78 1.06
CA GLY A 255 16.59 0.58 1.09
C GLY A 255 17.96 0.81 1.71
N SER A 256 18.69 -0.28 1.93
CA SER A 256 20.11 -0.26 2.26
C SER A 256 20.93 -0.51 0.99
N VAL A 257 22.05 0.20 0.84
CA VAL A 257 22.99 -0.02 -0.28
C VAL A 257 23.59 -1.43 -0.29
N ASP A 258 23.55 -2.13 0.86
CA ASP A 258 24.01 -3.51 1.00
C ASP A 258 22.89 -4.54 0.77
N LEU A 259 21.64 -4.10 0.51
CA LEU A 259 20.43 -4.93 0.37
C LEU A 259 20.18 -5.88 1.56
N ASP A 260 20.53 -5.45 2.77
CA ASP A 260 20.55 -6.25 3.99
C ASP A 260 19.36 -5.99 4.93
N VAL A 261 18.31 -5.33 4.43
CA VAL A 261 17.12 -4.92 5.21
C VAL A 261 15.90 -5.81 4.97
N SER A 262 15.97 -6.76 4.04
CA SER A 262 14.93 -7.77 3.85
C SER A 262 15.11 -8.92 4.84
N TYR A 263 13.99 -9.50 5.27
CA TYR A 263 14.01 -10.80 5.93
C TYR A 263 14.56 -11.86 4.94
N PRO A 264 15.21 -12.96 5.39
CA PRO A 264 15.47 -14.12 4.53
C PRO A 264 14.18 -14.52 3.79
N GLY A 265 14.26 -14.92 2.52
CA GLY A 265 13.07 -15.27 1.72
C GLY A 265 12.16 -14.10 1.33
N GLY A 266 12.37 -12.89 1.86
CA GLY A 266 11.75 -11.67 1.35
C GLY A 266 12.40 -11.20 0.04
N CYS A 267 12.05 -10.00 -0.41
CA CYS A 267 12.65 -9.47 -1.63
C CYS A 267 14.14 -9.10 -1.45
N GLU A 268 15.04 -9.98 -1.87
CA GLU A 268 16.50 -9.80 -1.75
C GLU A 268 17.11 -8.83 -2.76
N GLN A 269 16.31 -8.37 -3.73
CA GLN A 269 16.73 -7.45 -4.79
C GLN A 269 16.02 -6.10 -4.71
N CYS A 270 15.10 -5.93 -3.76
CA CYS A 270 14.27 -4.74 -3.68
C CYS A 270 15.06 -3.50 -3.27
N THR A 271 15.08 -2.54 -4.18
CA THR A 271 15.61 -1.20 -3.95
C THR A 271 14.49 -0.24 -3.52
N GLY A 272 14.84 0.76 -2.72
CA GLY A 272 13.92 1.85 -2.36
C GLY A 272 14.17 3.11 -3.17
N ILE A 273 13.21 4.04 -3.14
CA ILE A 273 13.36 5.35 -3.80
C ILE A 273 14.48 6.21 -3.16
N VAL A 274 14.86 5.87 -1.92
CA VAL A 274 16.07 6.34 -1.24
C VAL A 274 16.92 5.13 -0.89
N GLN A 275 18.22 5.18 -1.15
CA GLN A 275 19.18 4.17 -0.68
C GLN A 275 20.07 4.77 0.39
N VAL A 276 20.24 4.06 1.50
CA VAL A 276 20.96 4.55 2.68
C VAL A 276 22.23 3.74 2.89
N ASP A 277 23.37 4.44 2.96
CA ASP A 277 24.64 3.88 3.41
C ASP A 277 24.84 4.25 4.88
N GLN A 278 24.54 3.29 5.76
CA GLN A 278 24.69 3.48 7.21
C GLN A 278 26.16 3.56 7.64
N LYS A 279 27.09 2.97 6.89
CA LYS A 279 28.52 2.94 7.25
C LYS A 279 29.14 4.32 7.17
N VAL A 280 28.71 5.12 6.19
CA VAL A 280 29.20 6.50 6.01
C VAL A 280 28.17 7.58 6.40
N GLY A 281 26.95 7.19 6.78
CA GLY A 281 25.90 8.11 7.19
C GLY A 281 25.37 8.98 6.04
N ALA A 282 25.33 8.42 4.83
CA ALA A 282 24.87 9.09 3.63
C ALA A 282 23.63 8.40 3.04
N TYR A 283 22.96 9.09 2.12
CA TYR A 283 21.90 8.51 1.31
C TYR A 283 21.99 9.03 -0.12
N GLU A 284 21.47 8.25 -1.06
CA GLU A 284 21.26 8.65 -2.44
C GLU A 284 19.77 8.62 -2.79
N LEU A 285 19.38 9.51 -3.69
CA LEU A 285 18.05 9.53 -4.29
C LEU A 285 18.15 8.73 -5.59
N THR A 286 17.37 7.67 -5.71
CA THR A 286 17.44 6.80 -6.88
C THR A 286 16.73 7.43 -8.08
N PHE A 287 16.86 6.81 -9.25
CA PHE A 287 16.06 7.16 -10.42
C PHE A 287 14.56 7.21 -10.10
N ASP A 288 14.11 6.31 -9.23
CA ASP A 288 12.72 6.17 -8.81
C ASP A 288 12.17 7.43 -8.13
N TYR A 289 12.99 8.04 -7.28
CA TYR A 289 12.66 9.31 -6.65
C TYR A 289 12.41 10.41 -7.69
N PHE A 290 13.28 10.52 -8.70
CA PHE A 290 13.19 11.58 -9.70
C PHE A 290 11.99 11.39 -10.63
N THR A 291 11.67 10.15 -10.99
CA THR A 291 10.51 9.84 -11.83
C THR A 291 9.19 10.02 -11.06
N LEU A 292 9.08 9.54 -9.82
CA LEU A 292 7.94 9.86 -8.95
C LEU A 292 7.78 11.38 -8.81
N GLY A 293 8.89 12.11 -8.76
CA GLY A 293 8.92 13.57 -8.73
C GLY A 293 8.36 14.27 -9.98
N GLN A 294 8.40 13.65 -11.16
CA GLN A 294 7.76 14.19 -12.37
C GLN A 294 6.23 14.21 -12.25
N PHE A 295 5.66 13.31 -11.45
CA PHE A 295 4.23 13.28 -11.18
C PHE A 295 3.91 14.04 -9.88
N SER A 296 4.36 13.51 -8.74
CA SER A 296 3.93 13.96 -7.40
C SER A 296 4.20 15.44 -7.14
N LYS A 297 5.29 16.03 -7.68
CA LYS A 297 5.61 17.44 -7.42
C LYS A 297 4.61 18.39 -8.08
N TYR A 298 4.03 17.98 -9.21
CA TYR A 298 3.23 18.84 -10.08
C TYR A 298 1.75 18.46 -10.10
N VAL A 299 1.42 17.17 -10.01
CA VAL A 299 0.06 16.65 -9.93
C VAL A 299 -0.31 16.51 -8.46
N ARG A 300 -1.15 17.44 -7.96
CA ARG A 300 -1.52 17.51 -6.54
C ARG A 300 -2.83 16.77 -6.24
N LYS A 301 -3.02 16.34 -5.00
CA LYS A 301 -4.24 15.69 -4.50
C LYS A 301 -5.49 16.47 -4.94
N GLY A 302 -6.42 15.76 -5.58
CA GLY A 302 -7.64 16.33 -6.16
C GLY A 302 -7.51 16.80 -7.62
N ALA A 303 -6.34 16.66 -8.25
CA ALA A 303 -6.20 16.88 -9.68
C ALA A 303 -7.10 15.94 -10.49
N ARG A 304 -7.65 16.48 -11.59
CA ARG A 304 -8.47 15.71 -12.53
C ARG A 304 -7.65 15.31 -13.74
N TYR A 305 -7.62 14.01 -14.04
CA TYR A 305 -7.02 13.49 -15.25
C TYR A 305 -7.72 14.02 -16.51
N LEU A 306 -6.93 14.33 -17.53
CA LEU A 306 -7.37 14.70 -18.87
C LEU A 306 -6.78 13.71 -19.87
N HIS A 307 -7.63 13.20 -20.76
CA HIS A 307 -7.15 12.52 -21.94
C HIS A 307 -6.38 13.50 -22.84
N ILE A 308 -5.24 13.06 -23.35
CA ILE A 308 -4.40 13.80 -24.31
C ILE A 308 -4.49 13.08 -25.65
N ASP A 309 -4.66 13.84 -26.73
CA ASP A 309 -4.54 13.33 -28.09
C ASP A 309 -3.09 13.41 -28.59
N GLY A 310 -2.66 12.43 -29.38
CA GLY A 310 -1.40 12.48 -30.13
C GLY A 310 -0.21 11.80 -29.48
N ASP A 311 -0.39 11.18 -28.32
CA ASP A 311 0.54 10.18 -27.79
C ASP A 311 0.36 8.83 -28.52
N TYR A 312 1.43 8.06 -28.60
CA TYR A 312 1.44 6.75 -29.24
C TYR A 312 2.59 5.89 -28.70
N LEU A 313 2.34 4.59 -28.61
CA LEU A 313 3.37 3.58 -28.40
C LEU A 313 3.32 2.56 -29.53
N TRP A 314 4.48 2.23 -30.07
CA TRP A 314 4.67 1.11 -30.99
C TRP A 314 4.75 -0.20 -30.21
N ASP A 315 4.54 -1.33 -30.89
CA ASP A 315 4.61 -2.67 -30.28
C ASP A 315 6.00 -2.98 -29.67
N ASP A 316 7.05 -2.28 -30.12
CA ASP A 316 8.42 -2.37 -29.59
C ASP A 316 8.67 -1.42 -28.40
N GLY A 317 7.62 -0.79 -27.86
CA GLY A 317 7.70 0.13 -26.73
C GLY A 317 8.21 1.52 -27.05
N SER A 318 8.63 1.79 -28.30
CA SER A 318 9.06 3.12 -28.70
C SER A 318 7.86 4.05 -28.92
N GLY A 319 8.04 5.36 -28.75
CA GLY A 319 6.98 6.35 -28.92
C GLY A 319 7.00 7.42 -27.84
N VAL A 320 5.83 8.03 -27.60
CA VAL A 320 5.61 9.02 -26.54
C VAL A 320 4.28 8.64 -25.89
N GLU A 321 4.30 8.37 -24.59
CA GLU A 321 3.10 8.20 -23.76
C GLU A 321 2.99 9.45 -22.87
N SER A 322 1.77 9.92 -22.62
CA SER A 322 1.59 11.14 -21.83
C SER A 322 0.39 11.07 -20.88
N ALA A 323 0.41 11.87 -19.84
CA ALA A 323 -0.73 12.05 -18.95
C ALA A 323 -0.99 13.54 -18.65
N GLY A 324 -2.23 13.97 -18.88
CA GLY A 324 -2.67 15.34 -18.67
C GLY A 324 -3.45 15.49 -17.38
N PHE A 325 -3.27 16.62 -16.69
CA PHE A 325 -3.94 16.89 -15.43
C PHE A 325 -4.33 18.36 -15.30
N VAL A 326 -5.42 18.61 -14.58
CA VAL A 326 -5.77 19.94 -14.07
C VAL A 326 -5.84 19.87 -12.56
N ASN A 327 -4.96 20.63 -11.89
CA ASN A 327 -4.97 20.77 -10.45
C ASN A 327 -6.19 21.59 -9.98
N THR A 328 -6.49 21.51 -8.69
CA THR A 328 -7.61 22.24 -8.08
C THR A 328 -7.46 23.76 -8.12
N ASP A 329 -6.23 24.27 -8.29
CA ASP A 329 -5.92 25.69 -8.51
C ASP A 329 -6.06 26.14 -9.98
N GLY A 330 -6.38 25.22 -10.88
CA GLY A 330 -6.53 25.47 -12.32
C GLY A 330 -5.24 25.36 -13.13
N SER A 331 -4.09 25.09 -12.51
CA SER A 331 -2.85 24.81 -13.24
C SER A 331 -2.94 23.49 -13.99
N THR A 332 -2.36 23.46 -15.20
CA THR A 332 -2.36 22.28 -16.07
C THR A 332 -0.98 21.64 -16.08
N VAL A 333 -0.92 20.32 -15.98
CA VAL A 333 0.31 19.54 -16.00
C VAL A 333 0.23 18.50 -17.12
N VAL A 334 1.33 18.33 -17.84
CA VAL A 334 1.55 17.20 -18.75
C VAL A 334 2.84 16.55 -18.30
N VAL A 335 2.78 15.25 -18.06
CA VAL A 335 3.94 14.40 -17.77
C VAL A 335 4.20 13.51 -18.97
#